data_AF-A0A7K3YFU8-F1
#
_entry.id   AF-A0A7K3YFU8-F1
#
_cell.length_a   1.000
_cell.length_b   1.000
_cell.length_c   1.000
_cell.angle_alpha   90.00
_cell.angle_beta   90.00
_cell.angle_gamma   90.00
#
_symmetry.space_group_name_H-M   'P 1'
#
loop_
_entity.id
_entity.type
_entity.pdbx_description
1 polymer ?
#
loop_
_entity_poly.entity_id
_entity_poly.type
_entity_poly.pdbx_seq_one_letter_code
_entity_poly.pdbx_strand_id
1 'polypeptide(L)' 'TVEDHLNRGAPIPPVDLIIRTGNDCRTSNFLPWLANGHESAVYFCAPYWPAFRKIDFLRAMRVYDQRMRLKERAARQA' A
#
# COMPACT_ATOMS: atom_id res chain seq x y z
N THR A 1 6.00 20.96 -9.67
CA THR A 1 4.69 20.32 -9.94
C THR A 1 3.87 20.26 -8.65
N VAL A 2 2.71 19.61 -8.61
CA VAL A 2 1.90 19.49 -7.36
C VAL A 2 2.70 18.74 -6.28
N GLU A 3 3.47 17.73 -6.70
CA GLU A 3 4.36 16.91 -5.89
C GLU A 3 5.33 17.73 -5.03
N ASP A 4 5.96 18.76 -5.62
CA ASP A 4 6.96 19.61 -4.92
C ASP A 4 6.35 20.41 -3.75
N HIS A 5 5.02 20.55 -3.74
CA HIS A 5 4.28 21.27 -2.71
C HIS A 5 3.62 20.34 -1.68
N LEU A 6 3.68 19.02 -1.90
CA LEU A 6 3.24 18.04 -0.92
C LEU A 6 4.28 17.90 0.19
N ASN A 7 3.83 17.57 1.40
CA ASN A 7 4.70 17.23 2.53
C ASN A 7 5.80 18.28 2.84
N ARG A 8 5.49 19.57 2.64
CA ARG A 8 6.43 20.69 2.83
C ARG A 8 7.73 20.56 2.00
N GLY A 9 7.63 19.99 0.80
CA GLY A 9 8.76 19.79 -0.10
C GLY A 9 9.70 18.66 0.30
N ALA A 10 9.34 17.84 1.30
CA ALA A 10 10.10 16.66 1.64
C ALA A 10 9.93 15.59 0.55
N PRO A 11 11.02 15.08 -0.05
CA PRO A 11 10.94 14.01 -1.04
C PRO A 11 10.53 12.72 -0.33
N ILE A 12 9.28 12.30 -0.52
CA ILE A 12 8.74 11.05 -0.01
C ILE A 12 8.50 10.12 -1.20
N PRO A 13 9.03 8.88 -1.17
CA PRO A 13 8.81 7.94 -2.27
C PRO A 13 7.32 7.56 -2.38
N PRO A 14 6.87 7.12 -3.56
CA PRO A 14 5.55 6.54 -3.73
C PRO A 14 5.29 5.38 -2.75
N VAL A 15 4.02 5.17 -2.39
CA VAL A 15 3.59 4.11 -1.48
C VAL A 15 3.29 2.85 -2.28
N ASP A 16 4.10 1.83 -2.09
CA ASP A 16 3.94 0.53 -2.77
C ASP A 16 2.93 -0.41 -2.10
N LEU A 17 2.79 -0.30 -0.78
CA LEU A 17 1.92 -1.15 0.04
C LEU A 17 1.29 -0.35 1.19
N ILE A 18 -0.04 -0.37 1.27
CA ILE A 18 -0.81 0.11 2.43
C ILE A 18 -1.24 -1.08 3.28
N ILE A 19 -0.91 -1.05 4.58
CA ILE A 19 -1.37 -2.04 5.57
C ILE A 19 -2.42 -1.40 6.46
N ARG A 20 -3.61 -1.99 6.51
CA ARG A 20 -4.70 -1.55 7.39
C ARG A 20 -5.15 -2.67 8.32
N THR A 21 -5.14 -2.36 9.61
CA THR A 21 -5.60 -3.23 10.71
C THR A 21 -7.06 -2.93 11.07
N GLY A 22 -7.67 -3.79 11.89
CA GLY A 22 -9.03 -3.56 12.41
C GLY A 22 -10.16 -3.94 11.46
N ASN A 23 -9.91 -4.82 10.50
CA ASN A 23 -10.91 -5.47 9.63
C ASN A 23 -11.75 -4.55 8.71
N ASP A 24 -11.40 -3.29 8.60
CA ASP A 24 -12.10 -2.30 7.78
C ASP A 24 -11.52 -2.21 6.36
N CYS A 25 -12.32 -2.48 5.33
CA CYS A 25 -11.90 -2.43 3.92
C CYS A 25 -12.01 -1.02 3.30
N ARG A 26 -11.27 -0.05 3.84
CA ARG A 26 -11.21 1.32 3.29
C ARG A 26 -9.82 1.94 3.46
N THR A 27 -9.42 2.85 2.57
CA THR A 27 -8.16 3.60 2.74
C THR A 27 -8.34 4.83 3.63
N SER A 28 -9.57 5.31 3.86
CA SER A 28 -9.85 6.47 4.71
C SER A 28 -9.06 7.74 4.33
N ASN A 29 -8.97 8.04 3.02
CA ASN A 29 -8.20 9.18 2.51
C ASN A 29 -6.71 9.17 2.92
N PHE A 30 -6.15 7.98 3.17
CA PHE A 30 -4.76 7.82 3.55
C PHE A 30 -3.85 7.85 2.33
N LEU A 31 -3.17 8.99 2.15
CA LEU A 31 -2.11 9.21 1.16
C LEU A 31 -2.49 8.86 -0.31
N PRO A 32 -3.64 9.32 -0.84
CA PRO A 32 -4.10 8.95 -2.18
C PRO A 32 -3.12 9.36 -3.30
N TRP A 33 -2.44 10.50 -3.15
CA TRP A 33 -1.43 10.96 -4.10
C TRP A 33 -0.20 10.05 -4.11
N LEU A 34 0.34 9.75 -2.92
CA LEU A 34 1.53 8.90 -2.80
C LEU A 34 1.24 7.44 -3.17
N ALA A 35 0.02 6.96 -2.94
CA ALA A 35 -0.44 5.65 -3.39
C ALA A 35 -0.73 5.56 -4.89
N ASN A 36 -0.55 6.66 -5.63
CA ASN A 36 -0.86 6.79 -7.04
C ASN A 36 -2.28 6.25 -7.36
N GLY A 37 -3.26 6.67 -6.54
CA GLY A 37 -4.64 6.22 -6.62
C GLY A 37 -4.82 4.73 -6.28
N HIS A 38 -4.87 3.88 -7.31
CA HIS A 38 -5.18 2.45 -7.21
C HIS A 38 -3.97 1.54 -7.53
N GLU A 39 -2.81 2.14 -7.79
CA GLU A 39 -1.60 1.40 -8.16
C GLU A 39 -0.90 0.75 -6.97
N SER A 40 -1.06 1.30 -5.76
CA SER A 40 -0.52 0.72 -4.54
C SER A 40 -1.22 -0.61 -4.18
N ALA A 41 -0.46 -1.58 -3.66
CA ALA A 41 -1.06 -2.76 -3.06
C ALA A 41 -1.74 -2.41 -1.73
N VAL A 42 -2.84 -3.07 -1.39
CA VAL A 42 -3.51 -2.85 -0.09
C VAL A 42 -3.73 -4.18 0.60
N TYR A 43 -3.32 -4.26 1.87
CA TYR A 43 -3.53 -5.41 2.74
C TYR A 43 -4.40 -5.01 3.93
N PHE A 44 -5.62 -5.54 3.97
CA PHE A 44 -6.53 -5.44 5.11
C PHE A 44 -6.39 -6.67 6.00
N CYS A 45 -6.26 -6.47 7.31
CA CYS A 45 -6.17 -7.56 8.26
C CYS A 45 -7.08 -7.37 9.49
N ALA A 46 -7.51 -8.50 10.05
CA ALA A 46 -8.48 -8.54 11.14
C ALA A 46 -7.95 -8.00 12.49
N PRO A 47 -6.70 -8.27 12.94
CA PRO A 47 -6.23 -7.79 14.23
C PRO A 47 -6.26 -6.27 14.31
N TYR A 48 -6.65 -5.71 15.46
CA TYR A 48 -6.43 -4.29 15.75
C TYR A 48 -4.94 -3.98 15.89
N TRP A 49 -4.55 -2.71 15.72
CA TRP A 49 -3.15 -2.27 15.75
C TRP A 49 -2.35 -2.77 16.97
N PRO A 50 -2.87 -2.72 18.22
CA PRO A 50 -2.12 -3.24 19.38
C PRO A 50 -1.85 -4.76 19.34
N ALA A 51 -2.63 -5.51 18.56
CA ALA A 51 -2.51 -6.95 18.40
C ALA A 51 -1.80 -7.34 17.08
N PHE A 52 -1.30 -6.37 16.32
CA PHE A 52 -0.60 -6.62 15.06
C PHE A 52 0.78 -7.22 15.33
N ARG A 53 1.07 -8.37 14.71
CA ARG A 53 2.30 -9.12 14.95
C ARG A 53 3.18 -9.18 13.71
N LYS A 54 4.43 -9.59 13.91
CA LYS A 54 5.38 -9.86 12.81
C LYS A 54 4.80 -10.78 11.72
N ILE A 55 4.02 -11.80 12.10
CA ILE A 55 3.37 -12.70 11.13
C ILE A 55 2.36 -11.97 10.23
N ASP A 56 1.66 -10.96 10.76
CA ASP A 56 0.68 -10.18 10.01
C ASP A 56 1.37 -9.24 9.02
N PHE A 57 2.53 -8.68 9.41
CA PHE A 57 3.41 -7.94 8.50
C PHE A 57 3.95 -8.83 7.37
N LEU A 58 4.42 -10.04 7.68
CA LEU A 58 4.91 -10.98 6.66
C LEU A 58 3.81 -11.43 5.69
N ARG A 59 2.56 -11.54 6.15
CA ARG A 59 1.40 -11.76 5.27
C ARG A 59 1.18 -10.58 4.33
N ALA A 60 1.28 -9.35 4.82
CA ALA A 60 1.19 -8.15 3.99
C ALA A 60 2.27 -8.12 2.89
N MET A 61 3.51 -8.46 3.25
CA MET A 61 4.63 -8.56 2.29
C MET A 61 4.37 -9.59 1.19
N ARG A 62 3.75 -10.72 1.53
CA ARG A 62 3.33 -11.73 0.53
C ARG A 62 2.27 -11.19 -0.43
N VAL A 63 1.32 -10.41 0.06
CA VAL A 63 0.29 -9.78 -0.79
C VAL A 63 0.91 -8.78 -1.75
N TYR A 64 1.86 -7.98 -1.28
CA TYR A 64 2.63 -7.09 -2.14
C TYR A 64 3.36 -7.84 -3.25
N ASP A 65 4.14 -8.87 -2.89
CA ASP A 65 4.91 -9.70 -3.83
C ASP A 65 3.99 -10.40 -4.86
N GLN A 66 2.81 -10.87 -4.45
CA GLN A 66 1.79 -11.38 -5.37
C GLN A 66 1.30 -10.32 -6.36
N ARG A 67 1.00 -9.10 -5.90
CA ARG A 67 0.55 -8.00 -6.75
C ARG A 67 1.62 -7.60 -7.77
N MET A 68 2.89 -7.55 -7.36
CA MET A 68 4.00 -7.22 -8.27
C MET A 68 4.17 -8.26 -9.38
N ARG A 69 4.12 -9.55 -9.05
CA ARG A 69 4.13 -10.61 -10.08
C ARG A 69 2.98 -10.51 -11.06
N LEU A 70 1.79 -10.10 -10.61
CA LEU A 70 0.66 -9.87 -11.52
C LEU A 70 0.90 -8.68 -12.45
N LYS A 71 1.48 -7.58 -11.93
CA LYS A 71 1.87 -6.43 -12.76
C LYS A 71 2.90 -6.82 -13.82
N GLU A 72 3.93 -7.55 -13.44
CA GLU A 72 4.95 -8.04 -14.37
C GLU A 72 4.37 -8.95 -15.46
N ARG A 73 3.43 -9.83 -15.10
CA ARG A 73 2.75 -10.70 -16.06
C ARG A 73 1.89 -9.91 -17.04
N ALA A 74 1.11 -8.94 -16.54
CA ALA A 74 0.29 -8.08 -17.40
C ALA A 74 1.17 -7.26 -18.35
N ALA A 75 2.29 -6.73 -17.88
CA ALA A 75 3.24 -5.98 -18.70
C ALA A 75 3.93 -6.83 -19.78
N ARG A 76 4.09 -8.15 -19.58
CA ARG A 76 4.62 -9.06 -20.59
C ARG A 76 3.60 -9.46 -21.66
N GLN A 77 2.32 -9.24 -21.41
CA GLN A 77 1.20 -9.59 -22.30
C GLN A 77 0.68 -8.40 -23.11
N ALA A 78 1.15 -7.19 -22.80
CA ALA A 78 0.85 -5.94 -23.51
C ALA A 78 1.96 -5.63 -24.53
#